data_AF-A0A4Y9SLH1-F1
#
_entry.id   AF-A0A4Y9SLH1-F1
#
_cell.length_a   1.000
_cell.length_b   1.000
_cell.length_c   1.000
_cell.angle_alpha   90.00
_cell.angle_beta   90.00
_cell.angle_gamma   90.00
#
_symmetry.space_group_name_H-M   'P 1'
#
loop_
_entity.id
_entity.type
_entity.pdbx_description
1 polymer ?
#
loop_
_entity_poly.entity_id
_entity_poly.type
_entity_poly.pdbx_seq_one_letter_code
_entity_poly.pdbx_strand_id
1 'polypeptide(L)'
;MLSSYPLWWLALPVLLLPVWWHRQKRQRVKAELLATARFLPSAPPEQLRVWQWRDKLLLLVRCLLLMVLIAWLAATIFPWRGDTVLVDAGADRAWVEEQIKSAGFTSATRIDMPADVLPWLRENERDWQRDAKLLIVARAGQIAMPARLPQFSHPVELRTKPVGSRQSAAPVDRHIVLGAPQTRAQPWRFLFAAFDVAGGGVARHVLDAAPDARTALIVWDTPGTVPPAAWRSTHWWVVAPTVAEAAGEAGGPFPELAAATALTVNGIHFKYADTPRGRLWTSDVFPPRDADTARALYDSWQLLSAAPAPAYATPSQTVAAERNAAPIPGAMPAAWLALAMLALFMIERILSHARRN
;
A
#
# COMPACT_ATOMS: atom_id res chain seq x y z
N MET A 1 -10.58 -18.36 0.34
CA MET A 1 -10.61 -18.81 1.75
C MET A 1 -11.81 -18.14 2.42
N LEU A 2 -12.84 -18.90 2.76
CA LEU A 2 -14.01 -18.36 3.46
C LEU A 2 -13.57 -18.00 4.88
N SER A 3 -13.50 -16.71 5.16
CA SER A 3 -13.32 -16.20 6.53
C SER A 3 -14.38 -16.85 7.41
N SER A 4 -13.97 -17.59 8.44
CA SER A 4 -14.83 -18.25 9.43
C SER A 4 -15.33 -17.29 10.52
N TYR A 5 -15.01 -16.00 10.39
CA TYR A 5 -15.59 -14.92 11.19
C TYR A 5 -17.11 -14.90 11.25
N PRO A 6 -17.90 -15.29 10.22
CA PRO A 6 -19.34 -15.26 10.28
C PRO A 6 -19.93 -16.55 10.85
N LEU A 7 -19.18 -17.43 11.55
CA LEU A 7 -19.73 -18.65 12.19
C LEU A 7 -19.78 -18.59 13.72
N TRP A 8 -19.24 -17.53 14.35
CA TRP A 8 -19.22 -17.38 15.82
C TRP A 8 -20.62 -17.41 16.47
N TRP A 9 -21.65 -16.97 15.76
CA TRP A 9 -23.05 -17.02 16.20
C TRP A 9 -23.55 -18.46 16.42
N LEU A 10 -22.92 -19.48 15.84
CA LEU A 10 -23.22 -20.89 16.16
C LEU A 10 -22.75 -21.30 17.57
N ALA A 11 -21.81 -20.58 18.18
CA ALA A 11 -21.40 -20.83 19.57
C ALA A 11 -22.49 -20.43 20.58
N LEU A 12 -23.32 -19.44 20.25
CA LEU A 12 -24.41 -18.93 21.07
C LEU A 12 -25.45 -20.01 21.45
N PRO A 13 -26.01 -20.80 20.51
CA PRO A 13 -26.94 -21.88 20.85
C PRO A 13 -26.26 -23.01 21.65
N VAL A 14 -24.97 -23.29 21.43
CA VAL A 14 -24.24 -24.30 22.22
C VAL A 14 -24.06 -23.85 23.68
N LEU A 15 -23.88 -22.55 23.93
CA LEU A 15 -23.87 -21.98 25.30
C LEU A 15 -25.24 -22.03 25.99
N LEU A 16 -26.33 -22.05 25.23
CA LEU A 16 -27.69 -22.13 25.77
C LEU A 16 -28.11 -23.56 26.14
N LEU A 17 -27.43 -24.58 25.59
CA LEU A 17 -27.72 -26.00 25.81
C LEU A 17 -27.70 -26.42 27.29
N PRO A 18 -26.67 -26.06 28.10
CA PRO A 18 -26.66 -26.36 29.53
C PRO A 18 -27.82 -25.71 30.29
N VAL A 19 -28.20 -24.48 29.91
CA VAL A 19 -29.31 -23.75 30.52
C VAL A 19 -30.65 -24.40 30.16
N TRP A 20 -30.83 -24.76 28.90
CA TRP A 20 -32.03 -25.42 28.41
C TRP A 20 -32.20 -26.81 29.01
N TRP A 21 -31.14 -27.62 29.05
CA TRP A 21 -31.13 -28.94 29.70
C TRP A 21 -31.49 -28.84 31.18
N HIS A 22 -30.94 -27.86 31.89
CA HIS A 22 -31.27 -27.60 33.29
C HIS A 22 -32.75 -27.21 33.46
N ARG A 23 -33.32 -26.41 32.55
CA ARG A 23 -34.76 -26.08 32.55
C ARG A 23 -35.63 -27.31 32.26
N GLN A 24 -35.27 -28.13 31.28
CA GLN A 24 -36.02 -29.34 30.93
C GLN A 24 -36.02 -30.37 32.07
N LYS A 25 -34.87 -30.56 32.74
CA LYS A 25 -34.78 -31.43 33.93
C LYS A 25 -35.70 -30.95 35.06
N ARG A 26 -35.85 -29.64 35.24
CA ARG A 26 -36.82 -29.06 36.20
C ARG A 26 -38.27 -29.31 35.80
N GLN A 27 -38.60 -29.28 34.51
CA GLN A 27 -39.94 -29.59 34.04
C GLN A 27 -40.30 -31.07 34.26
N ARG A 28 -39.36 -31.98 34.02
CA ARG A 28 -39.58 -33.42 34.24
C ARG A 28 -39.78 -33.77 35.72
N VAL A 29 -39.02 -33.17 36.63
CA VAL A 29 -39.19 -33.38 38.09
C VAL A 29 -40.49 -32.76 38.64
N LYS A 30 -41.05 -31.74 37.96
CA LYS A 30 -42.38 -31.21 38.28
C LYS A 30 -43.54 -32.09 37.79
N ALA A 31 -43.29 -33.03 36.88
CA ALA A 31 -44.33 -33.75 36.14
C ALA A 31 -44.72 -35.12 36.73
N GLU A 32 -44.07 -35.60 37.79
CA GLU A 32 -44.48 -36.84 38.47
C GLU A 32 -45.39 -36.54 39.66
N LEU A 33 -46.68 -36.35 39.40
CA LEU A 33 -47.71 -36.78 40.34
C LEU A 33 -47.93 -38.26 40.05
N LEU A 34 -47.31 -39.13 40.86
CA LEU A 34 -47.59 -40.56 40.85
C LEU A 34 -49.09 -40.74 41.08
N ALA A 35 -49.78 -41.18 40.04
CA ALA A 35 -51.19 -41.49 40.03
C ALA A 35 -51.46 -42.76 40.87
N THR A 36 -51.28 -42.73 42.18
CA THR A 36 -51.61 -43.87 43.07
C THR A 36 -52.05 -43.48 44.49
N ALA A 37 -52.59 -42.29 44.74
CA ALA A 37 -53.26 -42.02 46.02
C ALA A 37 -54.48 -41.12 45.86
N ARG A 38 -55.60 -41.70 45.43
CA ARG A 38 -56.92 -41.04 45.33
C ARG A 38 -57.54 -40.69 46.71
N PHE A 39 -56.82 -40.86 47.81
CA PHE A 39 -57.40 -40.81 49.17
C PHE A 39 -56.61 -40.03 50.22
N LEU A 40 -55.72 -39.11 49.82
CA LEU A 40 -55.17 -38.12 50.75
C LEU A 40 -55.69 -36.72 50.36
N PRO A 41 -56.18 -35.91 51.32
CA PRO A 41 -56.46 -34.50 51.06
C PRO A 41 -55.18 -33.88 50.51
N SER A 42 -55.33 -33.10 49.44
CA SER A 42 -54.25 -32.47 48.70
C SER A 42 -53.38 -31.61 49.62
N ALA A 43 -52.38 -32.21 50.25
CA ALA A 43 -51.27 -31.49 50.84
C ALA A 43 -50.47 -30.94 49.64
N PRO A 44 -50.36 -29.61 49.46
CA PRO A 44 -49.44 -29.08 48.47
C PRO A 44 -48.06 -29.61 48.86
N PRO A 45 -47.33 -30.31 47.98
CA PRO A 45 -45.97 -30.69 48.30
C PRO A 45 -45.18 -29.37 48.40
N GLU A 46 -44.94 -28.93 49.63
CA GLU A 46 -43.88 -27.99 49.92
C GLU A 46 -42.56 -28.70 49.60
N GLN A 47 -42.23 -28.76 48.31
CA GLN A 47 -40.85 -28.91 47.90
C GLN A 47 -40.14 -27.70 48.49
N LEU A 48 -39.53 -27.89 49.66
CA LEU A 48 -38.61 -26.97 50.31
C LEU A 48 -37.72 -26.37 49.24
N ARG A 49 -38.09 -25.16 48.82
CA ARG A 49 -37.48 -24.42 47.72
C ARG A 49 -36.20 -23.78 48.26
N VAL A 50 -35.33 -24.61 48.85
CA VAL A 50 -33.96 -24.25 49.10
C VAL A 50 -33.35 -24.17 47.73
N TRP A 51 -33.25 -22.95 47.21
CA TRP A 51 -32.53 -22.64 46.00
C TRP A 51 -31.06 -22.91 46.30
N GLN A 52 -30.67 -24.18 46.28
CA GLN A 52 -29.35 -24.64 46.70
C GLN A 52 -28.36 -23.92 45.80
N TRP A 53 -27.59 -23.00 46.37
CA TRP A 53 -26.52 -22.27 45.69
C TRP A 53 -25.61 -23.20 44.86
N ARG A 54 -25.48 -24.46 45.30
CA ARG A 54 -24.86 -25.58 44.59
C ARG A 54 -25.35 -25.75 43.14
N ASP A 55 -26.65 -25.69 42.87
CA ASP A 55 -27.18 -25.89 41.50
C ASP A 55 -26.83 -24.73 40.57
N LYS A 56 -26.78 -23.49 41.07
CA LYS A 56 -26.31 -22.35 40.28
C LYS A 56 -24.80 -22.41 40.03
N LEU A 57 -24.03 -22.77 41.05
CA LEU A 57 -22.58 -22.94 40.93
C LEU A 57 -22.26 -24.03 39.89
N LEU A 58 -22.98 -25.15 39.92
CA LEU A 58 -22.80 -26.24 38.97
C LEU A 58 -23.18 -25.82 37.54
N LEU A 59 -24.26 -25.04 37.36
CA LEU A 59 -24.61 -24.45 36.07
C LEU A 59 -23.52 -23.49 35.56
N LEU A 60 -23.03 -22.60 36.43
CA LEU A 60 -21.99 -21.64 36.10
C LEU A 60 -20.68 -22.33 35.69
N VAL A 61 -20.25 -23.35 36.44
CA VAL A 61 -19.07 -24.15 36.09
C VAL A 61 -19.23 -24.84 34.74
N ARG A 62 -20.41 -25.38 34.42
CA ARG A 62 -20.67 -25.98 33.09
C ARG A 62 -20.63 -24.97 31.97
N CYS A 63 -21.18 -23.77 32.17
CA CYS A 63 -21.08 -22.67 31.20
C CYS A 63 -19.62 -22.24 31.00
N LEU A 64 -18.84 -22.13 32.08
CA LEU A 64 -17.41 -21.82 32.00
C LEU A 64 -16.64 -22.92 31.26
N LEU A 65 -16.90 -24.19 31.55
CA LEU A 65 -16.25 -25.32 30.88
C LEU A 65 -16.53 -25.29 29.37
N LEU A 66 -17.76 -24.97 28.98
CA LEU A 66 -18.14 -24.85 27.58
C LEU A 66 -17.51 -23.62 26.91
N MET A 67 -17.44 -22.48 27.59
CA MET A 67 -16.70 -21.29 27.12
C MET A 67 -15.21 -21.59 26.90
N VAL A 68 -14.56 -22.24 27.87
CA VAL A 68 -13.14 -22.60 27.78
C VAL A 68 -12.91 -23.61 26.67
N LEU A 69 -13.80 -24.59 26.50
CA LEU A 69 -13.75 -25.55 25.40
C LEU A 69 -13.88 -24.86 24.02
N ILE A 70 -14.81 -23.91 23.87
CA ILE A 70 -14.95 -23.13 22.63
C ILE A 70 -13.69 -22.31 22.36
N ALA A 71 -13.14 -21.63 23.39
CA ALA A 71 -11.92 -20.85 23.27
C ALA A 71 -10.73 -21.74 22.86
N TRP A 72 -10.63 -22.94 23.43
CA TRP A 72 -9.60 -23.91 23.09
C TRP A 72 -9.75 -24.44 21.65
N LEU A 73 -10.97 -24.77 21.22
CA LEU A 73 -11.27 -25.13 19.84
C LEU A 73 -10.94 -24.00 18.87
N ALA A 74 -11.27 -22.75 19.20
CA ALA A 74 -10.89 -21.61 18.37
C ALA A 74 -9.36 -21.48 18.26
N ALA A 75 -8.64 -21.52 19.39
CA ALA A 75 -7.18 -21.40 19.39
C ALA A 75 -6.47 -22.52 18.61
N THR A 76 -7.06 -23.72 18.53
CA THR A 76 -6.48 -24.89 17.85
C THR A 76 -6.91 -25.02 16.40
N ILE A 77 -8.14 -24.61 16.05
CA ILE A 77 -8.69 -24.73 14.69
C ILE A 77 -8.28 -23.54 13.82
N PHE A 78 -8.13 -22.33 14.39
CA PHE A 78 -7.66 -21.20 13.61
C PHE A 78 -6.19 -21.40 13.24
N PRO A 79 -5.86 -21.55 11.94
CA PRO A 79 -4.48 -21.75 11.51
C PRO A 79 -3.75 -20.42 11.59
N TRP A 80 -3.19 -20.11 12.76
CA TRP A 80 -2.25 -19.01 12.88
C TRP A 80 -1.11 -19.26 11.90
N ARG A 81 -0.87 -18.32 11.00
CA ARG A 81 0.16 -18.45 9.97
C ARG A 81 1.53 -18.45 10.64
N GLY A 82 2.35 -19.45 10.33
CA GLY A 82 3.77 -19.48 10.72
C GLY A 82 4.61 -18.61 9.80
N ASP A 83 5.89 -18.95 9.65
CA ASP A 83 6.78 -18.28 8.70
C ASP A 83 6.14 -18.20 7.31
N THR A 84 6.15 -16.99 6.73
CA THR A 84 5.41 -16.69 5.51
C THR A 84 6.23 -15.88 4.53
N VAL A 85 6.11 -16.20 3.25
CA VAL A 85 6.68 -15.45 2.13
C VAL A 85 5.56 -14.83 1.31
N LEU A 86 5.62 -13.51 1.15
CA LEU A 86 4.78 -12.75 0.24
C LEU A 86 5.53 -12.58 -1.09
N VAL A 87 4.95 -13.10 -2.17
CA VAL A 87 5.59 -13.14 -3.49
C VAL A 87 4.81 -12.27 -4.47
N ASP A 88 5.50 -11.33 -5.10
CA ASP A 88 4.98 -10.60 -6.25
C ASP A 88 4.70 -11.55 -7.43
N ALA A 89 3.46 -11.56 -7.91
CA ALA A 89 3.02 -12.38 -9.05
C ALA A 89 3.83 -12.12 -10.33
N GLY A 90 4.39 -10.91 -10.49
CA GLY A 90 5.19 -10.51 -11.64
C GLY A 90 6.70 -10.75 -11.49
N ALA A 91 7.16 -11.34 -10.38
CA ALA A 91 8.58 -11.62 -10.15
C ALA A 91 9.03 -12.91 -10.85
N ASP A 92 10.30 -12.93 -11.27
CA ASP A 92 10.92 -14.11 -11.88
C ASP A 92 11.00 -15.27 -10.88
N ARG A 93 10.39 -16.40 -11.24
CA ARG A 93 10.27 -17.59 -10.36
C ARG A 93 11.62 -18.13 -9.92
N ALA A 94 12.61 -18.17 -10.80
CA ALA A 94 13.93 -18.71 -10.46
C ALA A 94 14.63 -17.83 -9.42
N TRP A 95 14.57 -16.51 -9.62
CA TRP A 95 15.09 -15.54 -8.66
C TRP A 95 14.34 -15.58 -7.33
N VAL A 96 13.01 -15.67 -7.34
CA VAL A 96 12.19 -15.78 -6.11
C VAL A 96 12.61 -17.00 -5.29
N GLU A 97 12.75 -18.17 -5.91
CA GLU A 97 13.19 -19.40 -5.20
C GLU A 97 14.58 -19.25 -4.58
N GLU A 98 15.52 -18.61 -5.28
CA GLU A 98 16.85 -18.33 -4.77
C GLU A 98 16.81 -17.40 -3.55
N GLN A 99 15.96 -16.37 -3.59
CA GLN A 99 15.77 -15.45 -2.46
C GLN A 99 15.12 -16.14 -1.25
N ILE A 100 14.08 -16.97 -1.48
CA ILE A 100 13.43 -17.75 -0.43
C ILE A 100 14.43 -18.70 0.24
N LYS A 101 15.23 -19.41 -0.56
CA LYS A 101 16.22 -20.35 -0.07
C LYS A 101 17.33 -19.67 0.73
N SER A 102 17.87 -18.56 0.22
CA SER A 102 18.95 -17.83 0.89
C SER A 102 18.48 -17.07 2.15
N ALA A 103 17.18 -16.77 2.26
CA ALA A 103 16.57 -16.25 3.50
C ALA A 103 16.25 -17.36 4.52
N GLY A 104 16.33 -18.63 4.15
CA GLY A 104 15.96 -19.76 5.02
C GLY A 104 14.45 -20.02 5.13
N PHE A 105 13.64 -19.51 4.19
CA PHE A 105 12.17 -19.62 4.18
C PHE A 105 11.66 -20.80 3.33
N THR A 106 12.44 -21.85 3.11
CA THR A 106 12.07 -22.97 2.23
C THR A 106 10.81 -23.72 2.66
N SER A 107 10.54 -23.80 3.96
CA SER A 107 9.34 -24.43 4.53
C SER A 107 8.20 -23.46 4.82
N ALA A 108 8.38 -22.17 4.51
CA ALA A 108 7.40 -21.13 4.83
C ALA A 108 6.19 -21.17 3.89
N THR A 109 5.04 -20.74 4.40
CA THR A 109 3.81 -20.64 3.60
C THR A 109 3.93 -19.50 2.60
N ARG A 110 3.52 -19.72 1.34
CA ARG A 110 3.59 -18.70 0.29
C ARG A 110 2.23 -18.06 0.07
N ILE A 111 2.23 -16.74 -0.05
CA ILE A 111 1.04 -15.93 -0.25
C ILE A 111 1.30 -14.93 -1.38
N ASP A 112 0.31 -14.74 -2.24
CA ASP A 112 0.39 -13.70 -3.27
C ASP A 112 0.46 -12.32 -2.63
N MET A 113 1.37 -11.49 -3.12
CA MET A 113 1.56 -10.14 -2.58
C MET A 113 0.32 -9.28 -2.87
N PRO A 114 -0.35 -8.72 -1.85
CA PRO A 114 -1.46 -7.79 -2.04
C PRO A 114 -0.96 -6.42 -2.50
N ALA A 115 -1.87 -5.62 -3.07
CA ALA A 115 -1.61 -4.19 -3.31
C ALA A 115 -1.29 -3.49 -1.99
N ASP A 116 -0.34 -2.54 -2.03
CA ASP A 116 0.12 -1.80 -0.84
C ASP A 116 0.51 -2.73 0.33
N VAL A 117 1.44 -3.65 0.06
CA VAL A 117 1.84 -4.73 0.98
C VAL A 117 2.19 -4.27 2.39
N LEU A 118 2.86 -3.12 2.55
CA LEU A 118 3.29 -2.63 3.86
C LEU A 118 2.09 -2.14 4.73
N PRO A 119 1.20 -1.25 4.24
CA PRO A 119 -0.06 -0.94 4.92
C PRO A 119 -0.92 -2.17 5.21
N TRP A 120 -1.10 -3.05 4.23
CA TRP A 120 -1.91 -4.25 4.38
C TRP A 120 -1.35 -5.17 5.47
N LEU A 121 -0.02 -5.35 5.50
CA LEU A 121 0.62 -6.22 6.49
C LEU A 121 0.35 -5.70 7.90
N ARG A 122 0.50 -4.38 8.12
CA ARG A 122 0.23 -3.74 9.42
C ARG A 122 -1.20 -3.97 9.90
N GLU A 123 -2.19 -3.97 9.00
CA GLU A 123 -3.59 -4.22 9.34
C GLU A 123 -3.90 -5.69 9.64
N ASN A 124 -3.11 -6.61 9.08
CA ASN A 124 -3.36 -8.05 9.16
C ASN A 124 -2.36 -8.82 10.02
N GLU A 125 -1.44 -8.15 10.74
CA GLU A 125 -0.39 -8.82 11.56
C GLU A 125 -0.94 -9.83 12.56
N ARG A 126 -2.20 -9.68 12.99
CA ARG A 126 -2.89 -10.61 13.90
C ARG A 126 -3.07 -12.02 13.34
N ASP A 127 -2.90 -12.23 12.04
CA ASP A 127 -3.09 -13.54 11.41
C ASP A 127 -1.88 -14.47 11.60
N TRP A 128 -0.76 -13.95 12.12
CA TRP A 128 0.50 -14.67 12.30
C TRP A 128 0.78 -15.06 13.76
N GLN A 129 1.54 -16.14 13.92
CA GLN A 129 2.08 -16.57 15.21
C GLN A 129 3.12 -15.57 15.72
N ARG A 130 3.26 -15.45 17.04
CA ARG A 130 4.09 -14.41 17.68
C ARG A 130 5.57 -14.46 17.27
N ASP A 131 6.08 -15.63 16.94
CA ASP A 131 7.45 -15.89 16.53
C ASP A 131 7.62 -16.03 15.01
N ALA A 132 6.54 -15.86 14.24
CA ALA A 132 6.58 -15.96 12.79
C ALA A 132 7.48 -14.89 12.19
N LYS A 133 8.32 -15.30 11.25
CA LYS A 133 9.12 -14.42 10.42
C LYS A 133 8.42 -14.19 9.09
N LEU A 134 8.59 -12.98 8.55
CA LEU A 134 7.95 -12.58 7.31
C LEU A 134 9.00 -12.19 6.28
N LEU A 135 8.87 -12.71 5.06
CA LEU A 135 9.70 -12.35 3.93
C LEU A 135 8.82 -11.76 2.82
N ILE A 136 9.16 -10.58 2.32
CA ILE A 136 8.51 -9.96 1.18
C ILE A 136 9.49 -9.96 0.01
N VAL A 137 9.12 -10.62 -1.08
CA VAL A 137 9.94 -10.72 -2.30
C VAL A 137 9.21 -10.03 -3.44
N ALA A 138 9.76 -8.92 -3.93
CA ALA A 138 9.14 -8.11 -4.96
C ALA A 138 10.14 -7.63 -6.02
N ARG A 139 9.64 -7.33 -7.22
CA ARG A 139 10.41 -6.56 -8.22
C ARG A 139 10.51 -5.08 -7.81
N ALA A 140 11.49 -4.37 -8.35
CA ALA A 140 11.58 -2.92 -8.15
C ALA A 140 10.32 -2.17 -8.61
N GLY A 141 9.98 -1.12 -7.86
CA GLY A 141 8.84 -0.25 -8.14
C GLY A 141 7.48 -0.79 -7.70
N GLN A 142 7.38 -2.04 -7.22
CA GLN A 142 6.13 -2.56 -6.64
C GLN A 142 5.92 -2.17 -5.18
N ILE A 143 7.00 -1.84 -4.48
CA ILE A 143 6.95 -1.39 -3.09
C ILE A 143 7.52 0.01 -3.06
N ALA A 144 6.62 0.99 -3.02
CA ALA A 144 6.98 2.39 -2.90
C ALA A 144 7.73 2.63 -1.59
N MET A 145 8.86 3.32 -1.66
CA MET A 145 9.63 3.68 -0.46
C MET A 145 8.81 4.63 0.43
N PRO A 146 8.39 4.21 1.63
CA PRO A 146 7.66 5.09 2.52
C PRO A 146 8.62 6.09 3.17
N ALA A 147 8.17 7.33 3.38
CA ALA A 147 8.96 8.37 4.07
C ALA A 147 9.34 7.98 5.51
N ARG A 148 8.52 7.14 6.15
CA ARG A 148 8.82 6.46 7.42
C ARG A 148 8.36 5.02 7.30
N LEU A 149 9.24 4.09 7.64
CA LEU A 149 8.84 2.70 7.68
C LEU A 149 7.78 2.46 8.76
N PRO A 150 6.72 1.72 8.44
CA PRO A 150 5.78 1.26 9.46
C PRO A 150 6.51 0.39 10.48
N GLN A 151 6.07 0.50 11.73
CA GLN A 151 6.49 -0.36 12.82
C GLN A 151 5.68 -1.67 12.73
N PHE A 152 6.38 -2.80 12.81
CA PHE A 152 5.80 -4.13 12.71
C PHE A 152 6.02 -4.91 14.01
N SER A 153 5.03 -5.72 14.39
CA SER A 153 5.09 -6.61 15.56
C SER A 153 5.95 -7.85 15.27
N HIS A 154 6.11 -8.22 14.00
CA HIS A 154 6.91 -9.35 13.53
C HIS A 154 8.16 -8.88 12.80
N PRO A 155 9.25 -9.66 12.79
CA PRO A 155 10.42 -9.34 11.97
C PRO A 155 10.06 -9.49 10.48
N VAL A 156 10.30 -8.43 9.71
CA VAL A 156 10.00 -8.38 8.27
C VAL A 156 11.30 -8.21 7.49
N GLU A 157 11.61 -9.15 6.63
CA GLU A 157 12.70 -9.06 5.66
C GLU A 157 12.13 -8.67 4.30
N LEU A 158 12.62 -7.55 3.75
CA LEU A 158 12.24 -7.07 2.43
C LEU A 158 13.36 -7.37 1.45
N ARG A 159 13.02 -8.07 0.35
CA ARG A 159 13.91 -8.36 -0.75
C ARG A 159 13.34 -7.85 -2.05
N THR A 160 13.93 -6.77 -2.54
CA THR A 160 13.54 -6.13 -3.78
C THR A 160 14.58 -6.42 -4.85
N LYS A 161 14.17 -6.94 -6.01
CA LYS A 161 15.06 -7.05 -7.16
C LYS A 161 15.47 -5.64 -7.56
N PRO A 162 16.75 -5.25 -7.49
CA PRO A 162 17.16 -3.92 -7.93
C PRO A 162 16.78 -3.77 -9.41
N VAL A 163 16.26 -2.59 -9.78
CA VAL A 163 16.27 -2.22 -11.20
C VAL A 163 17.73 -2.28 -11.60
N GLY A 164 18.09 -3.16 -12.55
CA GLY A 164 19.42 -3.09 -13.14
C GLY A 164 19.69 -1.64 -13.51
N SER A 165 20.71 -1.04 -12.90
CA SER A 165 21.09 0.34 -13.15
C SER A 165 21.20 0.55 -14.66
N ARG A 166 20.39 1.48 -15.18
CA ARG A 166 20.26 1.83 -16.60
C ARG A 166 19.91 0.62 -17.48
N GLN A 167 18.62 0.32 -17.56
CA GLN A 167 18.10 0.02 -18.89
C GLN A 167 18.32 1.29 -19.71
N SER A 168 19.36 1.30 -20.55
CA SER A 168 19.52 2.30 -21.59
C SER A 168 18.21 2.26 -22.36
N ALA A 169 17.33 3.23 -22.11
CA ALA A 169 16.22 3.47 -22.99
C ALA A 169 16.82 3.59 -24.40
N ALA A 170 16.19 2.93 -25.37
CA ALA A 170 16.50 3.22 -26.76
C ALA A 170 16.51 4.74 -26.95
N PRO A 171 17.40 5.30 -27.79
CA PRO A 171 17.53 6.74 -27.96
C PRO A 171 16.13 7.33 -28.17
N VAL A 172 15.72 8.21 -27.25
CA VAL A 172 14.40 8.82 -27.33
C VAL A 172 14.52 9.98 -28.31
N ASP A 173 13.89 9.83 -29.47
CA ASP A 173 13.75 10.92 -30.42
C ASP A 173 12.87 12.01 -29.80
N ARG A 174 13.47 13.17 -29.56
CA ARG A 174 12.78 14.37 -29.09
C ARG A 174 12.47 15.26 -30.29
N HIS A 175 11.20 15.25 -30.69
CA HIS A 175 10.70 16.02 -31.82
C HIS A 175 10.59 17.50 -31.45
N ILE A 176 11.25 18.35 -32.25
CA ILE A 176 11.29 19.80 -32.09
C ILE A 176 10.86 20.45 -33.40
N VAL A 177 9.96 21.42 -33.32
CA VAL A 177 9.63 22.26 -34.47
C VAL A 177 10.36 23.59 -34.35
N LEU A 178 11.10 23.97 -35.39
CA LEU A 178 11.86 25.21 -35.44
C LEU A 178 11.19 26.22 -36.38
N GLY A 179 10.42 27.14 -35.80
CA GLY A 179 9.86 28.31 -36.48
C GLY A 179 10.83 29.48 -36.47
N ALA A 180 11.84 29.43 -37.32
CA ALA A 180 12.83 30.49 -37.49
C ALA A 180 13.17 30.72 -38.98
N PRO A 181 13.42 31.96 -39.43
CA PRO A 181 13.99 32.22 -40.75
C PRO A 181 15.32 31.48 -40.92
N GLN A 182 15.68 31.06 -42.14
CA GLN A 182 16.91 30.30 -42.40
C GLN A 182 18.19 31.01 -41.89
N THR A 183 18.19 32.34 -41.88
CA THR A 183 19.29 33.17 -41.35
C THR A 183 19.47 33.04 -39.83
N ARG A 184 18.42 32.67 -39.08
CA ARG A 184 18.41 32.53 -37.62
C ARG A 184 18.28 31.08 -37.15
N ALA A 185 17.96 30.16 -38.06
CA ALA A 185 17.79 28.75 -37.75
C ALA A 185 19.10 28.04 -37.39
N GLN A 186 20.24 28.50 -37.91
CA GLN A 186 21.52 27.80 -37.79
C GLN A 186 22.05 27.72 -36.34
N PRO A 187 22.02 28.80 -35.52
CA PRO A 187 22.35 28.72 -34.09
C PRO A 187 21.51 27.69 -33.33
N TRP A 188 20.20 27.60 -33.61
CA TRP A 188 19.32 26.62 -32.98
C TRP A 188 19.68 25.18 -33.34
N ARG A 189 20.00 24.93 -34.61
CA ARG A 189 20.47 23.60 -35.06
C ARG A 189 21.75 23.18 -34.35
N PHE A 190 22.71 24.10 -34.20
CA PHE A 190 23.95 23.82 -33.47
C PHE A 190 23.72 23.56 -31.99
N LEU A 191 22.80 24.30 -31.36
CA LEU A 191 22.42 24.06 -29.96
C LEU A 191 21.90 22.65 -29.74
N PHE A 192 20.93 22.21 -30.56
CA PHE A 192 20.35 20.87 -30.40
C PHE A 192 21.33 19.75 -30.73
N ALA A 193 22.21 19.95 -31.72
CA ALA A 193 23.31 19.02 -31.97
C ALA A 193 24.28 18.93 -30.76
N ALA A 194 24.58 20.06 -30.11
CA ALA A 194 25.40 20.06 -28.90
C ALA A 194 24.69 19.37 -27.71
N PHE A 195 23.37 19.51 -27.61
CA PHE A 195 22.56 18.83 -26.59
C PHE A 195 22.57 17.30 -26.78
N ASP A 196 22.50 16.82 -28.02
CA ASP A 196 22.59 15.39 -28.33
C ASP A 196 23.93 14.79 -27.86
N VAL A 197 25.03 15.52 -28.09
CA VAL A 197 26.37 15.13 -27.64
C VAL A 197 26.47 15.18 -26.12
N ALA A 198 25.99 16.27 -25.48
CA ALA A 198 26.04 16.44 -24.03
C ALA A 198 25.17 15.41 -23.27
N GLY A 199 24.08 14.94 -23.89
CA GLY A 199 23.20 13.89 -23.37
C GLY A 199 23.75 12.47 -23.52
N GLY A 200 25.00 12.30 -23.97
CA GLY A 200 25.63 10.99 -24.15
C GLY A 200 24.97 10.13 -25.23
N GLY A 201 24.26 10.73 -26.19
CA GLY A 201 23.53 10.02 -27.25
C GLY A 201 22.24 9.32 -26.81
N VAL A 202 21.76 9.55 -25.58
CA VAL A 202 20.56 8.90 -25.01
C VAL A 202 19.25 9.55 -25.52
N ALA A 203 19.30 10.82 -25.93
CA ALA A 203 18.18 11.50 -26.57
C ALA A 203 18.71 12.19 -27.83
N ARG A 204 17.98 12.06 -28.93
CA ARG A 204 18.31 12.71 -30.21
C ARG A 204 17.24 13.73 -30.54
N HIS A 205 17.63 14.97 -30.79
CA HIS A 205 16.69 16.00 -31.21
C HIS A 205 16.44 15.90 -32.72
N VAL A 206 15.19 15.69 -33.10
CA VAL A 206 14.74 15.61 -34.50
C VAL A 206 14.00 16.90 -34.82
N LEU A 207 14.40 17.58 -35.89
CA LEU A 207 13.77 18.84 -36.32
C LEU A 207 12.69 18.56 -37.36
N ASP A 208 11.44 18.84 -36.99
CA ASP A 208 10.27 18.69 -37.86
C ASP A 208 9.82 20.04 -38.42
N ALA A 209 9.16 19.99 -39.59
CA ALA A 209 8.63 21.18 -40.26
C ALA A 209 7.31 21.69 -39.64
N ALA A 210 6.55 20.81 -38.97
CA ALA A 210 5.26 21.12 -38.37
C ALA A 210 5.03 20.25 -37.12
N PRO A 211 4.27 20.74 -36.13
CA PRO A 211 4.05 20.01 -34.89
C PRO A 211 3.07 18.85 -35.08
N ASP A 212 3.42 17.72 -34.46
CA ASP A 212 2.61 16.52 -34.32
C ASP A 212 2.41 16.17 -32.83
N ALA A 213 1.73 15.06 -32.55
CA ALA A 213 1.49 14.61 -31.17
C ALA A 213 2.77 14.25 -30.39
N ARG A 214 3.91 14.08 -31.06
CA ARG A 214 5.20 13.74 -30.45
C ARG A 214 6.06 14.97 -30.18
N THR A 215 5.65 16.14 -30.70
CA THR A 215 6.41 17.38 -30.58
C THR A 215 6.49 17.84 -29.12
N ALA A 216 7.69 17.71 -28.54
CA ALA A 216 7.96 18.03 -27.15
C ALA A 216 8.30 19.52 -26.94
N LEU A 217 8.82 20.17 -27.98
CA LEU A 217 9.22 21.58 -27.94
C LEU A 217 8.96 22.27 -29.29
N ILE A 218 8.41 23.48 -29.24
CA ILE A 218 8.36 24.40 -30.38
C ILE A 218 9.29 25.58 -30.09
N VAL A 219 10.24 25.84 -30.99
CA VAL A 219 11.07 27.05 -30.95
C VAL A 219 10.49 28.07 -31.92
N TRP A 220 10.16 29.25 -31.42
CA TRP A 220 9.61 30.35 -32.20
C TRP A 220 10.54 31.57 -32.17
N ASP A 221 11.30 31.71 -33.24
CA ASP A 221 12.23 32.81 -33.50
C ASP A 221 11.88 33.52 -34.81
N THR A 222 10.60 33.86 -34.96
CA THR A 222 10.09 34.64 -36.10
C THR A 222 9.44 35.93 -35.58
N PRO A 223 10.19 37.06 -35.51
CA PRO A 223 9.68 38.35 -35.05
C PRO A 223 8.45 38.82 -35.84
N GLY A 224 7.55 39.56 -35.20
CA GLY A 224 6.34 40.12 -35.81
C GLY A 224 5.31 39.13 -36.37
N THR A 225 5.53 37.81 -36.27
CA THR A 225 4.61 36.81 -36.85
C THR A 225 3.91 35.99 -35.77
N VAL A 226 2.60 35.80 -35.97
CA VAL A 226 1.75 34.99 -35.09
C VAL A 226 1.90 33.52 -35.47
N PRO A 227 2.20 32.63 -34.52
CA PRO A 227 2.25 31.20 -34.81
C PRO A 227 0.87 30.66 -35.19
N PRO A 228 0.79 29.67 -36.10
CA PRO A 228 -0.48 29.10 -36.53
C PRO A 228 -1.36 28.66 -35.35
N ALA A 229 -2.65 28.97 -35.42
CA ALA A 229 -3.58 28.79 -34.30
C ALA A 229 -3.77 27.32 -33.85
N ALA A 230 -3.41 26.35 -34.71
CA ALA A 230 -3.51 24.92 -34.42
C ALA A 230 -2.25 24.34 -33.73
N TRP A 231 -1.14 25.09 -33.66
CA TRP A 231 0.11 24.56 -33.13
C TRP A 231 0.07 24.43 -31.61
N ARG A 232 0.44 23.25 -31.10
CA ARG A 232 0.44 22.92 -29.67
C ARG A 232 1.67 22.09 -29.35
N SER A 233 2.24 22.30 -28.17
CA SER A 233 3.32 21.48 -27.61
C SER A 233 3.40 21.72 -26.10
N THR A 234 3.99 20.78 -25.34
CA THR A 234 4.21 20.94 -23.89
C THR A 234 5.01 22.21 -23.58
N HIS A 235 6.01 22.51 -24.41
CA HIS A 235 6.89 23.64 -24.22
C HIS A 235 7.06 24.47 -25.49
N TRP A 236 7.17 25.77 -25.31
CA TRP A 236 7.50 26.74 -26.35
C TRP A 236 8.68 27.58 -25.90
N TRP A 237 9.68 27.75 -26.75
CA TRP A 237 10.77 28.70 -26.56
C TRP A 237 10.57 29.88 -27.50
N VAL A 238 10.39 31.06 -26.94
CA VAL A 238 10.06 32.30 -27.65
C VAL A 238 11.16 33.32 -27.40
N VAL A 239 11.76 33.85 -28.47
CA VAL A 239 12.94 34.71 -28.40
C VAL A 239 12.56 36.14 -28.02
N ALA A 240 13.26 36.79 -27.09
CA ALA A 240 12.92 38.12 -26.55
C ALA A 240 12.49 39.20 -27.58
N PRO A 241 13.13 39.40 -28.75
CA PRO A 241 12.66 40.33 -29.78
C PRO A 241 11.26 40.02 -30.32
N THR A 242 10.82 38.76 -30.33
CA THR A 242 9.44 38.38 -30.72
C THR A 242 8.41 38.68 -29.61
N VAL A 243 8.89 38.90 -28.38
CA VAL A 243 8.10 39.28 -27.20
C VAL A 243 8.07 40.80 -26.99
N ALA A 244 9.16 41.50 -27.34
CA ALA A 244 9.31 42.94 -27.14
C ALA A 244 8.39 43.79 -28.05
N GLU A 245 8.11 43.32 -29.27
CA GLU A 245 7.12 43.95 -30.17
C GLU A 245 5.68 43.82 -29.63
N ALA A 246 5.42 42.94 -28.65
CA ALA A 246 4.10 42.76 -28.04
C ALA A 246 3.80 43.70 -26.86
N ALA A 247 4.81 44.38 -26.30
CA ALA A 247 4.62 45.24 -25.12
C ALA A 247 4.07 46.64 -25.46
N GLY A 248 4.05 47.03 -26.74
CA GLY A 248 3.59 48.34 -27.22
C GLY A 248 2.20 48.35 -27.88
N GLU A 249 1.70 47.20 -28.34
CA GLU A 249 0.39 47.08 -28.99
C GLU A 249 -0.39 45.92 -28.36
N ALA A 250 -1.65 46.19 -28.00
CA ALA A 250 -2.60 45.15 -27.62
C ALA A 250 -2.92 44.28 -28.86
N GLY A 251 -2.03 43.34 -29.19
CA GLY A 251 -2.11 42.55 -30.41
C GLY A 251 -0.86 41.75 -30.80
N GLY A 252 0.21 41.75 -30.00
CA GLY A 252 1.41 40.97 -30.30
C GLY A 252 1.17 39.45 -30.34
N PRO A 253 2.13 38.65 -30.87
CA PRO A 253 1.94 37.21 -31.11
C PRO A 253 1.83 36.36 -29.83
N PHE A 254 2.28 36.89 -28.68
CA PHE A 254 2.24 36.23 -27.37
C PHE A 254 1.92 37.24 -26.24
N PRO A 255 0.68 37.77 -26.16
CA PRO A 255 0.30 38.74 -25.13
C PRO A 255 0.41 38.17 -23.71
N GLU A 256 0.33 36.84 -23.57
CA GLU A 256 0.38 36.14 -22.27
C GLU A 256 1.73 36.30 -21.57
N LEU A 257 2.81 36.60 -22.32
CA LEU A 257 4.14 36.82 -21.76
C LEU A 257 4.28 38.17 -21.04
N ALA A 258 3.33 39.10 -21.19
CA ALA A 258 3.30 40.36 -20.45
C ALA A 258 3.10 40.16 -18.94
N ALA A 259 2.38 39.09 -18.55
CA ALA A 259 2.13 38.71 -17.17
C ALA A 259 2.96 37.47 -16.73
N ALA A 260 4.07 37.19 -17.43
CA ALA A 260 4.87 35.99 -17.18
C ALA A 260 5.59 36.01 -15.82
N THR A 261 5.67 34.84 -15.20
CA THR A 261 6.44 34.62 -13.97
C THR A 261 7.92 34.54 -14.30
N ALA A 262 8.75 35.25 -13.55
CA ALA A 262 10.20 35.21 -13.68
C ALA A 262 10.81 34.11 -12.81
N LEU A 263 11.80 33.39 -13.35
CA LEU A 263 12.56 32.35 -12.68
C LEU A 263 14.04 32.45 -13.08
N THR A 264 14.96 32.28 -12.13
CA THR A 264 16.39 32.24 -12.41
C THR A 264 16.91 30.82 -12.14
N VAL A 265 17.52 30.18 -13.15
CA VAL A 265 18.13 28.84 -13.03
C VAL A 265 19.51 28.87 -13.67
N ASN A 266 20.53 28.37 -12.97
CA ASN A 266 21.94 28.39 -13.41
C ASN A 266 22.40 29.74 -13.98
N GLY A 267 21.96 30.86 -13.39
CA GLY A 267 22.31 32.21 -13.83
C GLY A 267 21.55 32.71 -15.06
N ILE A 268 20.66 31.91 -15.66
CA ILE A 268 19.81 32.32 -16.77
C ILE A 268 18.46 32.81 -16.23
N HIS A 269 18.05 33.99 -16.69
CA HIS A 269 16.74 34.56 -16.38
C HIS A 269 15.71 34.07 -17.40
N PHE A 270 14.77 33.26 -16.93
CA PHE A 270 13.61 32.81 -17.69
C PHE A 270 12.36 33.56 -17.27
N LYS A 271 11.48 33.82 -18.23
CA LYS A 271 10.08 34.16 -17.98
C LYS A 271 9.19 33.08 -18.57
N TYR A 272 8.14 32.70 -17.87
CA TYR A 272 7.20 31.71 -18.37
C TYR A 272 5.74 32.06 -18.12
N ALA A 273 4.88 31.59 -19.02
CA ALA A 273 3.43 31.68 -18.90
C ALA A 273 2.78 30.37 -19.36
N ASP A 274 1.82 29.87 -18.60
CA ASP A 274 1.04 28.69 -18.96
C ASP A 274 -0.15 29.11 -19.81
N THR A 275 -0.27 28.55 -21.01
CA THR A 275 -1.33 28.89 -21.98
C THR A 275 -2.01 27.63 -22.52
N PRO A 276 -3.19 27.74 -23.15
CA PRO A 276 -3.79 26.63 -23.89
C PRO A 276 -2.91 26.08 -25.02
N ARG A 277 -1.85 26.80 -25.43
CA ARG A 277 -0.89 26.33 -26.45
C ARG A 277 0.24 25.48 -25.89
N GLY A 278 0.45 25.54 -24.58
CA GLY A 278 1.62 25.02 -23.88
C GLY A 278 2.22 26.03 -22.92
N ARG A 279 3.28 25.61 -22.23
CA ARG A 279 4.09 26.52 -21.40
C ARG A 279 5.04 27.31 -22.30
N LEU A 280 4.82 28.62 -22.37
CA LEU A 280 5.70 29.56 -23.06
C LEU A 280 6.90 29.89 -22.16
N TRP A 281 8.09 29.86 -22.73
CA TRP A 281 9.34 30.26 -22.09
C TRP A 281 10.02 31.32 -22.94
N THR A 282 10.54 32.37 -22.31
CA THR A 282 11.38 33.37 -22.98
C THR A 282 12.58 33.73 -22.12
N SER A 283 13.69 34.03 -22.77
CA SER A 283 14.93 34.49 -22.15
C SER A 283 15.69 35.39 -23.12
N ASP A 284 16.47 36.32 -22.58
CA ASP A 284 17.37 37.20 -23.32
C ASP A 284 18.56 36.44 -23.92
N VAL A 285 18.88 35.27 -23.37
CA VAL A 285 19.96 34.40 -23.86
C VAL A 285 19.55 33.52 -25.05
N PHE A 286 18.33 33.67 -25.60
CA PHE A 286 17.85 32.88 -26.73
C PHE A 286 18.12 33.55 -28.09
N PRO A 287 18.69 32.83 -29.09
CA PRO A 287 19.55 31.65 -28.96
C PRO A 287 20.89 31.98 -28.26
N PRO A 288 21.52 31.01 -27.59
CA PRO A 288 22.80 31.23 -26.92
C PRO A 288 23.90 31.55 -27.93
N ARG A 289 24.78 32.50 -27.58
CA ARG A 289 25.83 33.02 -28.46
C ARG A 289 27.20 32.39 -28.19
N ASP A 290 27.37 31.79 -27.03
CA ASP A 290 28.62 31.19 -26.55
C ASP A 290 28.35 29.81 -25.90
N ALA A 291 29.43 29.04 -25.75
CA ALA A 291 29.35 27.65 -25.27
C ALA A 291 28.95 27.55 -23.79
N ASP A 292 29.37 28.49 -22.95
CA ASP A 292 29.07 28.47 -21.52
C ASP A 292 27.58 28.72 -21.28
N THR A 293 27.00 29.70 -21.98
CA THR A 293 25.56 29.96 -21.96
C THR A 293 24.75 28.79 -22.52
N ALA A 294 25.22 28.14 -23.59
CA ALA A 294 24.57 26.95 -24.13
C ALA A 294 24.59 25.77 -23.13
N ARG A 295 25.70 25.60 -22.40
CA ARG A 295 25.84 24.59 -21.34
C ARG A 295 24.90 24.89 -20.16
N ALA A 296 24.90 26.13 -19.68
CA ALA A 296 24.01 26.55 -18.60
C ALA A 296 22.53 26.39 -18.99
N LEU A 297 22.19 26.64 -20.26
CA LEU A 297 20.85 26.43 -20.79
C LEU A 297 20.48 24.94 -20.82
N TYR A 298 21.40 24.07 -21.28
CA TYR A 298 21.20 22.62 -21.25
C TYR A 298 20.90 22.12 -19.84
N ASP A 299 21.77 22.46 -18.88
CA ASP A 299 21.66 22.01 -17.49
C ASP A 299 20.37 22.55 -16.85
N SER A 300 20.01 23.81 -17.14
CA SER A 300 18.74 24.40 -16.70
C SER A 300 17.54 23.66 -17.27
N TRP A 301 17.58 23.31 -18.55
CA TRP A 301 16.48 22.60 -19.20
C TRP A 301 16.33 21.18 -18.68
N GLN A 302 17.42 20.47 -18.35
CA GLN A 302 17.34 19.15 -17.73
C GLN A 302 16.67 19.20 -16.35
N LEU A 303 16.96 20.23 -15.55
CA LEU A 303 16.30 20.43 -14.25
C LEU A 303 14.80 20.74 -14.39
N LEU A 304 14.45 21.56 -15.38
CA LEU A 304 13.06 21.96 -15.64
C LEU A 304 12.22 20.87 -16.34
N SER A 305 12.87 20.00 -17.13
CA SER A 305 12.25 18.90 -17.87
C SER A 305 12.22 17.59 -17.10
N ALA A 306 12.77 17.55 -15.87
CA ALA A 306 12.72 16.37 -15.04
C ALA A 306 11.26 15.93 -14.84
N ALA A 307 10.90 14.78 -15.41
CA ALA A 307 9.67 14.09 -15.09
C ALA A 307 9.58 13.88 -13.56
N PRO A 308 8.37 13.74 -12.99
CA PRO A 308 8.23 13.41 -11.57
C PRO A 308 9.20 12.29 -11.23
N ALA A 309 10.04 12.51 -10.21
CA ALA A 309 11.07 11.56 -9.83
C ALA A 309 10.43 10.17 -9.75
N PRO A 310 10.97 9.15 -10.46
CA PRO A 310 10.38 7.83 -10.44
C PRO A 310 10.29 7.39 -8.98
N ALA A 311 9.14 6.81 -8.58
CA ALA A 311 8.94 6.33 -7.22
C ALA A 311 10.14 5.46 -6.84
N TYR A 312 10.95 5.94 -5.89
CA TYR A 312 12.14 5.23 -5.46
C TYR A 312 11.71 3.85 -4.95
N ALA A 313 12.26 2.80 -5.56
CA ALA A 313 12.02 1.44 -5.09
C ALA A 313 12.62 1.31 -3.69
N THR A 314 11.86 0.74 -2.76
CA THR A 314 12.38 0.44 -1.42
C THR A 314 13.57 -0.53 -1.57
N PRO A 315 14.74 -0.27 -0.95
CA PRO A 315 15.86 -1.19 -1.01
C PRO A 315 15.60 -2.46 -0.19
N SER A 316 16.36 -3.52 -0.46
CA SER A 316 16.35 -4.72 0.38
C SER A 316 16.85 -4.37 1.77
N GLN A 317 16.08 -4.71 2.80
CA GLN A 317 16.40 -4.38 4.18
C GLN A 317 15.63 -5.26 5.16
N THR A 318 16.16 -5.39 6.37
CA THR A 318 15.52 -6.11 7.48
C THR A 318 14.93 -5.10 8.46
N VAL A 319 13.66 -5.27 8.79
CA VAL A 319 12.96 -4.51 9.82
C VAL A 319 12.80 -5.40 11.03
N ALA A 320 13.43 -5.02 12.14
CA ALA A 320 13.30 -5.74 13.40
C ALA A 320 11.89 -5.56 13.98
N ALA A 321 11.39 -6.61 14.64
CA ALA A 321 10.16 -6.52 15.41
C ALA A 321 10.30 -5.50 16.54
N GLU A 322 9.31 -4.62 16.68
CA GLU A 322 9.29 -3.67 17.79
C GLU A 322 8.58 -4.29 19.01
N ARG A 323 9.31 -4.46 20.12
CA ARG A 323 8.83 -5.14 21.34
C ARG A 323 7.70 -4.42 22.09
N ASN A 324 7.31 -3.22 21.64
CA ASN A 324 6.29 -2.40 22.29
C ASN A 324 4.87 -2.60 21.72
N ALA A 325 4.70 -3.40 20.68
CA ALA A 325 3.37 -3.91 20.36
C ALA A 325 2.89 -4.74 21.55
N ALA A 326 1.83 -4.28 22.23
CA ALA A 326 1.27 -4.94 23.40
C ALA A 326 1.17 -6.44 23.09
N PRO A 327 1.77 -7.32 23.93
CA PRO A 327 1.78 -8.75 23.64
C PRO A 327 0.33 -9.20 23.53
N ILE A 328 -0.10 -9.59 22.33
CA ILE A 328 -1.44 -10.14 22.14
C ILE A 328 -1.44 -11.45 22.95
N PRO A 329 -2.23 -11.55 24.04
CA PRO A 329 -2.29 -12.77 24.82
C PRO A 329 -3.07 -13.79 23.98
N GLY A 330 -2.38 -14.75 23.34
CA GLY A 330 -3.11 -15.83 22.66
C GLY A 330 -2.44 -16.63 21.54
N ALA A 331 -1.20 -16.37 21.14
CA ALA A 331 -0.62 -17.02 19.95
C ALA A 331 0.08 -18.37 20.19
N MET A 332 -0.38 -19.18 21.16
CA MET A 332 0.07 -20.57 21.33
C MET A 332 -1.14 -21.46 21.59
N PRO A 333 -1.11 -22.75 21.18
CA PRO A 333 -2.07 -23.73 21.67
C PRO A 333 -1.93 -23.76 23.19
N ALA A 334 -2.91 -23.16 23.85
CA ALA A 334 -2.86 -22.86 25.26
C ALA A 334 -2.91 -24.16 26.07
N ALA A 335 -1.74 -24.73 26.37
CA ALA A 335 -1.60 -25.79 27.35
C ALA A 335 -2.27 -25.38 28.68
N TRP A 336 -2.27 -24.08 28.99
CA TRP A 336 -2.99 -23.51 30.12
C TRP A 336 -4.52 -23.60 29.99
N LEU A 337 -5.11 -23.52 28.79
CA LEU A 337 -6.55 -23.75 28.58
C LEU A 337 -6.90 -25.23 28.79
N ALA A 338 -6.00 -26.15 28.42
CA ALA A 338 -6.18 -27.58 28.73
C ALA A 338 -6.12 -27.84 30.25
N LEU A 339 -5.19 -27.19 30.96
CA LEU A 339 -5.14 -27.23 32.43
C LEU A 339 -6.38 -26.59 33.08
N ALA A 340 -6.87 -25.48 32.53
CA ALA A 340 -8.09 -24.82 32.99
C ALA A 340 -9.33 -25.69 32.76
N MET A 341 -9.44 -26.37 31.60
CA MET A 341 -10.49 -27.38 31.36
C MET A 341 -10.42 -28.51 32.38
N LEU A 342 -9.22 -29.03 32.64
CA LEU A 342 -9.03 -30.12 33.61
C LEU A 342 -9.42 -29.69 35.02
N ALA A 343 -9.02 -28.49 35.45
CA ALA A 343 -9.42 -27.92 36.73
C ALA A 343 -10.95 -27.73 36.84
N LEU A 344 -11.57 -27.14 35.81
CA LEU A 344 -13.03 -26.96 35.77
C LEU A 344 -13.79 -28.29 35.77
N PHE A 345 -13.26 -29.31 35.09
CA PHE A 345 -13.83 -30.66 35.09
C PHE A 345 -13.74 -31.32 36.47
N MET A 346 -12.61 -31.17 37.17
CA MET A 346 -12.45 -31.65 38.54
C MET A 346 -13.43 -30.96 39.50
N ILE A 347 -13.58 -29.64 39.39
CA ILE A 347 -14.55 -28.86 40.18
C ILE A 347 -15.98 -29.31 39.90
N GLU A 348 -16.35 -29.52 38.62
CA GLU A 348 -17.66 -30.04 38.23
C GLU A 348 -17.93 -31.39 38.91
N ARG A 349 -16.94 -32.29 38.90
CA ARG A 349 -17.05 -33.64 39.47
C ARG A 349 -17.21 -33.61 40.99
N ILE A 350 -16.45 -32.75 41.68
CA ILE A 350 -16.55 -32.54 43.13
C ILE A 350 -17.93 -31.98 43.49
N LEU A 351 -18.41 -30.95 42.79
CA LEU A 351 -19.73 -30.35 43.03
C LEU A 351 -20.87 -31.33 42.74
N SER A 352 -20.74 -32.13 41.68
CA SER A 352 -21.69 -33.18 41.33
C SER A 352 -21.74 -34.29 42.38
N HIS A 353 -20.60 -34.69 42.94
CA HIS A 353 -20.54 -35.66 44.04
C HIS A 353 -21.13 -35.09 45.33
N ALA A 354 -20.77 -33.85 45.67
CA ALA A 354 -21.26 -33.15 46.84
C ALA A 354 -22.78 -32.89 46.78
N ARG A 355 -23.39 -32.88 45.59
CA ARG A 355 -24.84 -32.80 45.41
C ARG A 355 -25.56 -34.13 45.68
N ARG A 356 -24.89 -35.26 45.42
CA ARG A 356 -25.49 -36.61 45.57
C ARG A 356 -25.49 -37.08 47.02
N ASN A 357 -24.51 -36.63 47.79
CA ASN A 357 -24.44 -36.77 49.25
C ASN A 357 -25.15 -35.59 49.93
#